data_AF-A0A1L4FRG6-F1
#
_entry.id   AF-A0A1L4FRG6-F1
#
_cell.length_a   1.000
_cell.length_b   1.000
_cell.length_c   1.000
_cell.angle_alpha   90.00
_cell.angle_beta   90.00
_cell.angle_gamma   90.00
#
_symmetry.space_group_name_H-M   'P 1'
#
loop_
_entity.id
_entity.type
_entity.pdbx_description
1 polymer ?
#
loop_
_entity_poly.entity_id
_entity_poly.type
_entity_poly.pdbx_seq_one_letter_code
_entity_poly.pdbx_strand_id
1 'polypeptide(L)'
;MNYNLCKKKQNGKYYLVLAISKGFKKGYGSQIGLGYWEDIKEKYSLSSIEDIKEIASKIDVNLDKQSAKEEFFKLLKPNSVKTSIQNIGIDLIYKIIKELDLFSALPKSKHKSLEEVLEFFIATRIILPRSYMSQYKNKNDFINDINVKKTSIYNYLDVILENKDSVLVNLFNKINELTNRNNEIIHFDNTTVYFESFTRKGIRKNGFSKDGKHNEDQVVIAMAVDWNGIPLHYKVFPGNTADGKTMLSFVLELQFLYKINDITIVADRGINNNANLRFLEQKGIKYIFQKRLDTLSNEMKKFILQDENYTFRDDFFWKEQMVESIWNKKRFNGQYRKWCVFFSPGKRTLDKLKRNNFIDKLNQKAINGELHLSSLVPEYKKKYMDIKW
;
A
#
# COMPACT_ATOMS: atom_id res chain seq x y z
N MET A 1 -24.82 -29.42 -51.12
CA MET A 1 -26.24 -29.24 -50.76
C MET A 1 -26.26 -28.63 -49.37
N ASN A 2 -27.04 -27.58 -49.14
CA ASN A 2 -27.09 -26.92 -47.83
C ASN A 2 -28.55 -26.88 -47.34
N TYR A 3 -28.74 -26.90 -46.02
CA TYR A 3 -30.04 -26.61 -45.43
C TYR A 3 -30.37 -25.12 -45.60
N ASN A 4 -31.63 -24.85 -45.97
CA ASN A 4 -32.23 -23.52 -45.96
C ASN A 4 -33.22 -23.43 -44.81
N LEU A 5 -33.22 -22.29 -44.11
CA LEU A 5 -34.21 -22.02 -43.08
C LEU A 5 -35.53 -21.58 -43.72
N CYS A 6 -36.57 -22.38 -43.52
CA CYS A 6 -37.91 -22.15 -44.06
C CYS A 6 -38.91 -21.85 -42.94
N LYS A 7 -39.88 -20.97 -43.23
CA LYS A 7 -41.01 -20.65 -42.35
C LYS A 7 -42.26 -21.36 -42.87
N LYS A 8 -42.95 -22.11 -42.01
CA LYS A 8 -44.28 -22.66 -42.29
C LYS A 8 -45.30 -22.00 -41.39
N LYS A 9 -46.42 -21.54 -41.94
CA LYS A 9 -47.53 -21.02 -41.14
C LYS A 9 -48.37 -22.18 -40.63
N GLN A 10 -48.47 -22.35 -39.32
CA GLN A 10 -49.27 -23.38 -38.64
C GLN A 10 -50.02 -22.72 -37.48
N ASN A 11 -51.35 -22.88 -37.45
CA ASN A 11 -52.22 -22.32 -36.39
C ASN A 11 -51.96 -20.83 -36.10
N GLY A 12 -51.77 -20.02 -37.14
CA GLY A 12 -51.49 -18.57 -37.01
C GLY A 12 -50.05 -18.21 -36.60
N LYS A 13 -49.23 -19.19 -36.20
CA LYS A 13 -47.82 -19.00 -35.81
C LYS A 13 -46.84 -19.47 -36.89
N TYR A 14 -45.58 -19.02 -36.79
CA TYR A 14 -44.51 -19.47 -37.67
C TYR A 14 -43.72 -20.62 -37.05
N TYR A 15 -43.71 -21.76 -37.74
CA TYR A 15 -42.88 -22.92 -37.41
C TYR A 15 -41.64 -22.97 -38.31
N LEU A 16 -40.46 -23.12 -37.71
CA LEU A 16 -39.18 -23.11 -38.42
C LEU A 16 -38.76 -24.54 -38.80
N VAL A 17 -38.26 -24.68 -40.04
CA VAL A 17 -37.84 -25.95 -40.62
C VAL A 17 -36.51 -25.76 -41.36
N LEU A 18 -35.55 -26.66 -41.14
CA LEU A 18 -34.39 -26.81 -42.03
C LEU A 18 -34.80 -27.67 -43.21
N ALA A 19 -34.62 -27.17 -44.43
CA ALA A 19 -35.04 -27.85 -45.64
C ALA A 19 -33.97 -27.82 -46.74
N ILE A 20 -33.74 -28.96 -47.38
CA ILE A 20 -32.84 -29.05 -48.54
C ILE A 20 -33.66 -28.78 -49.81
N SER A 21 -33.17 -27.93 -50.72
CA SER A 21 -33.85 -27.68 -52.01
C SER A 21 -33.79 -28.91 -52.93
N LYS A 22 -34.89 -29.22 -53.64
CA LYS A 22 -34.92 -30.28 -54.67
C LYS A 22 -34.39 -29.83 -56.04
N GLY A 23 -33.67 -28.72 -56.13
CA GLY A 23 -33.18 -28.16 -57.39
C GLY A 23 -34.33 -27.65 -58.26
N PHE A 24 -34.36 -28.02 -59.56
CA PHE A 24 -35.37 -27.55 -60.53
C PHE A 24 -36.79 -28.13 -60.32
N LYS A 25 -37.00 -29.05 -59.36
CA LYS A 25 -38.33 -29.59 -59.02
C LYS A 25 -39.00 -28.75 -57.94
N LYS A 26 -40.30 -28.45 -58.11
CA LYS A 26 -41.10 -27.66 -57.16
C LYS A 26 -41.17 -28.36 -55.79
N GLY A 27 -40.66 -27.72 -54.73
CA GLY A 27 -40.76 -28.18 -53.34
C GLY A 27 -39.43 -28.46 -52.64
N TYR A 28 -39.52 -28.84 -51.37
CA TYR A 28 -38.36 -29.14 -50.52
C TYR A 28 -38.16 -30.66 -50.32
N GLY A 29 -36.92 -31.07 -50.12
CA GLY A 29 -36.46 -32.43 -49.85
C GLY A 29 -36.68 -32.83 -48.39
N SER A 30 -35.70 -33.50 -47.78
CA SER A 30 -35.73 -33.80 -46.35
C SER A 30 -35.91 -32.52 -45.54
N GLN A 31 -36.78 -32.61 -44.52
CA GLN A 31 -37.14 -31.51 -43.64
C GLN A 31 -36.94 -31.90 -42.18
N ILE A 32 -36.38 -30.96 -41.41
CA ILE A 32 -36.14 -31.10 -39.98
C ILE A 32 -36.87 -29.98 -39.25
N GLY A 33 -37.79 -30.34 -38.35
CA GLY A 33 -38.55 -29.38 -37.55
C GLY A 33 -37.75 -28.84 -36.37
N LEU A 34 -37.58 -27.52 -36.33
CA LEU A 34 -36.84 -26.84 -35.26
C LEU A 34 -37.75 -26.46 -34.09
N GLY A 35 -38.96 -25.98 -34.37
CA GLY A 35 -39.91 -25.48 -33.36
C GLY A 35 -40.62 -24.19 -33.82
N TYR A 36 -41.45 -23.61 -32.96
CA TYR A 36 -42.05 -22.31 -33.24
C TYR A 36 -41.02 -21.18 -33.09
N TRP A 37 -41.10 -20.19 -33.97
CA TRP A 37 -40.21 -19.04 -33.95
C TRP A 37 -40.30 -18.27 -32.63
N GLU A 38 -41.49 -18.05 -32.09
CA GLU A 38 -41.70 -17.30 -30.85
C GLU A 38 -40.91 -17.91 -29.68
N ASP A 39 -41.01 -19.23 -29.50
CA ASP A 39 -40.30 -19.96 -28.44
C ASP A 39 -38.77 -19.88 -28.62
N ILE A 40 -38.28 -19.99 -29.87
CA ILE A 40 -36.84 -19.91 -30.18
C ILE A 40 -36.34 -18.48 -29.98
N LYS A 41 -37.12 -17.48 -30.39
CA LYS A 41 -36.79 -16.07 -30.25
C LYS A 41 -36.61 -15.69 -28.79
N GLU A 42 -37.56 -16.10 -27.93
CA GLU A 42 -37.51 -15.83 -26.50
C GLU A 42 -36.32 -16.56 -25.84
N LYS A 43 -36.18 -17.86 -26.09
CA LYS A 43 -35.15 -18.71 -25.46
C LYS A 43 -33.71 -18.27 -25.77
N TYR A 44 -33.47 -17.74 -26.97
CA TYR A 44 -32.13 -17.34 -27.42
C TYR A 44 -31.96 -15.82 -27.57
N SER A 45 -32.94 -15.03 -27.09
CA SER A 45 -32.92 -13.56 -27.12
C SER A 45 -32.63 -12.97 -28.52
N LEU A 46 -33.26 -13.52 -29.55
CA LEU A 46 -33.03 -13.15 -30.94
C LEU A 46 -33.86 -11.94 -31.37
N SER A 47 -33.29 -11.10 -32.24
CA SER A 47 -33.96 -9.90 -32.77
C SER A 47 -34.81 -10.24 -33.99
N SER A 48 -34.23 -10.97 -34.96
CA SER A 48 -34.88 -11.36 -36.20
C SER A 48 -34.56 -12.80 -36.63
N ILE A 49 -35.37 -13.33 -37.57
CA ILE A 49 -35.12 -14.67 -38.15
C ILE A 49 -33.92 -14.63 -39.10
N GLU A 50 -33.61 -13.46 -39.67
CA GLU A 50 -32.45 -13.25 -40.53
C GLU A 50 -31.14 -13.63 -39.83
N ASP A 51 -31.04 -13.36 -38.52
CA ASP A 51 -29.86 -13.61 -37.67
C ASP A 51 -29.46 -15.09 -37.62
N ILE A 52 -30.40 -16.00 -37.92
CA ILE A 52 -30.22 -17.46 -37.81
C ILE A 52 -30.22 -18.18 -39.17
N LYS A 53 -30.40 -17.46 -40.27
CA LYS A 53 -30.36 -18.06 -41.63
C LYS A 53 -28.98 -18.59 -41.98
N GLU A 54 -27.92 -17.88 -41.59
CA GLU A 54 -26.54 -18.29 -41.87
C GLU A 54 -26.19 -19.58 -41.13
N ILE A 55 -26.69 -19.75 -39.90
CA ILE A 55 -26.49 -20.97 -39.09
C ILE A 55 -27.06 -22.20 -39.81
N ALA A 56 -28.25 -22.08 -40.42
CA ALA A 56 -28.84 -23.18 -41.18
C ALA A 56 -27.94 -23.68 -42.31
N SER A 57 -27.20 -22.78 -42.98
CA SER A 57 -26.31 -23.13 -44.08
C SER A 57 -25.03 -23.87 -43.64
N LYS A 58 -24.68 -23.79 -42.34
CA LYS A 58 -23.47 -24.41 -41.74
C LYS A 58 -23.70 -25.84 -41.24
N ILE A 59 -24.95 -26.32 -41.21
CA ILE A 59 -25.29 -27.67 -40.74
C ILE A 59 -24.99 -28.71 -41.81
N ASP A 60 -24.30 -29.78 -41.43
CA ASP A 60 -23.99 -30.88 -42.35
C ASP A 60 -25.28 -31.62 -42.76
N VAL A 61 -25.48 -31.75 -44.07
CA VAL A 61 -26.65 -32.41 -44.67
C VAL A 61 -26.63 -33.93 -44.53
N ASN A 62 -25.48 -34.52 -44.19
CA ASN A 62 -25.34 -35.97 -44.02
C ASN A 62 -25.76 -36.45 -42.62
N LEU A 63 -25.98 -35.53 -41.67
CA LEU A 63 -26.43 -35.88 -40.33
C LEU A 63 -27.88 -36.37 -40.33
N ASP A 64 -28.19 -37.26 -39.40
CA ASP A 64 -29.57 -37.62 -39.11
C ASP A 64 -30.35 -36.43 -38.55
N LYS A 65 -31.68 -36.52 -38.57
CA LYS A 65 -32.56 -35.39 -38.22
C LYS A 65 -32.36 -34.89 -36.78
N GLN A 66 -32.01 -35.77 -35.85
CA GLN A 66 -31.81 -35.40 -34.46
C GLN A 66 -30.45 -34.70 -34.29
N SER A 67 -29.37 -35.29 -34.81
CA SER A 67 -28.03 -34.71 -34.74
C SER A 67 -27.94 -33.33 -35.40
N ALA A 68 -28.54 -33.17 -36.59
CA ALA A 68 -28.59 -31.87 -37.28
C ALA A 68 -29.37 -30.81 -36.48
N LYS A 69 -30.42 -31.21 -35.76
CA LYS A 69 -31.19 -30.30 -34.88
C LYS A 69 -30.37 -29.88 -33.66
N GLU A 70 -29.65 -30.81 -33.04
CA GLU A 70 -28.79 -30.54 -31.89
C GLU A 70 -27.63 -29.60 -32.27
N GLU A 71 -27.00 -29.83 -33.43
CA GLU A 71 -25.93 -28.98 -33.95
C GLU A 71 -26.41 -27.55 -34.24
N PHE A 72 -27.61 -27.40 -34.85
CA PHE A 72 -28.21 -26.09 -35.08
C PHE A 72 -28.36 -25.28 -33.80
N PHE A 73 -28.93 -25.88 -32.74
CA PHE A 73 -29.10 -25.19 -31.46
C PHE A 73 -27.79 -24.99 -30.69
N LYS A 74 -26.77 -25.80 -30.95
CA LYS A 74 -25.42 -25.60 -30.40
C LYS A 74 -24.78 -24.34 -30.99
N LEU A 75 -24.85 -24.17 -32.31
CA LEU A 75 -24.34 -22.98 -33.02
C LEU A 75 -25.15 -21.71 -32.72
N LEU A 76 -26.43 -21.87 -32.36
CA LEU A 76 -27.31 -20.75 -31.99
C LEU A 76 -27.00 -20.18 -30.59
N LYS A 77 -26.31 -20.93 -29.72
CA LYS A 77 -25.90 -20.40 -28.41
C LYS A 77 -24.95 -19.22 -28.64
N PRO A 78 -25.18 -18.05 -28.03
CA PRO A 78 -24.28 -16.92 -28.18
C PRO A 78 -22.87 -17.32 -27.76
N ASN A 79 -21.91 -17.22 -28.69
CA ASN A 79 -20.49 -17.27 -28.36
C ASN A 79 -20.18 -16.02 -27.53
N SER A 80 -20.30 -16.10 -26.21
CA SER A 80 -19.78 -15.06 -25.33
C SER A 80 -18.26 -15.07 -25.45
N VAL A 81 -17.70 -14.17 -26.26
CA VAL A 81 -16.27 -13.90 -26.26
C VAL A 81 -15.98 -13.15 -24.96
N LYS A 82 -15.41 -13.82 -23.98
CA LYS A 82 -14.86 -13.17 -22.79
C LYS A 82 -13.53 -12.54 -23.18
N THR A 83 -13.51 -11.22 -23.36
CA THR A 83 -12.27 -10.45 -23.45
C THR A 83 -11.80 -10.11 -22.04
N SER A 84 -10.55 -10.44 -21.71
CA SER A 84 -9.89 -10.01 -20.47
C SER A 84 -8.72 -9.09 -20.80
N ILE A 85 -8.59 -8.00 -20.05
CA ILE A 85 -7.39 -7.14 -20.07
C ILE A 85 -6.50 -7.60 -18.93
N GLN A 86 -5.24 -7.87 -19.22
CA GLN A 86 -4.26 -8.29 -18.22
C GLN A 86 -3.08 -7.32 -18.17
N ASN A 87 -2.58 -7.06 -16.97
CA ASN A 87 -1.38 -6.29 -16.71
C ASN A 87 -0.15 -7.20 -16.83
N ILE A 88 0.70 -6.88 -17.81
CA ILE A 88 1.95 -7.59 -18.13
C ILE A 88 3.15 -6.94 -17.40
N GLY A 89 3.03 -5.67 -17.00
CA GLY A 89 4.11 -4.93 -16.32
C GLY A 89 4.48 -5.50 -14.95
N ILE A 90 3.63 -6.34 -14.37
CA ILE A 90 3.92 -7.07 -13.13
C ILE A 90 5.19 -7.93 -13.22
N ASP A 91 5.52 -8.46 -14.40
CA ASP A 91 6.72 -9.28 -14.60
C ASP A 91 8.03 -8.51 -14.33
N LEU A 92 8.04 -7.19 -14.55
CA LEU A 92 9.19 -6.36 -14.22
C LEU A 92 9.41 -6.28 -12.71
N ILE A 93 8.32 -6.21 -11.93
CA ILE A 93 8.41 -6.17 -10.47
C ILE A 93 8.83 -7.54 -9.93
N TYR A 94 8.34 -8.63 -10.51
CA TYR A 94 8.79 -9.98 -10.12
C TYR A 94 10.29 -10.18 -10.32
N LYS A 95 10.88 -9.62 -11.38
CA LYS A 95 12.34 -9.69 -11.57
C LYS A 95 13.09 -9.05 -10.39
N ILE A 96 12.66 -7.85 -9.96
CA ILE A 96 13.25 -7.16 -8.80
C ILE A 96 13.04 -7.98 -7.52
N ILE A 97 11.83 -8.49 -7.28
CA ILE A 97 11.55 -9.28 -6.08
C ILE A 97 12.43 -10.54 -6.02
N LYS A 98 12.65 -11.21 -7.15
CA LYS A 98 13.52 -12.39 -7.25
C LYS A 98 15.00 -12.06 -7.02
N GLU A 99 15.47 -10.92 -7.52
CA GLU A 99 16.83 -10.44 -7.25
C GLU A 99 17.05 -10.15 -5.76
N LEU A 100 16.03 -9.66 -5.06
CA LEU A 100 16.06 -9.42 -3.61
C LEU A 100 15.95 -10.71 -2.79
N ASP A 101 15.59 -11.84 -3.41
CA ASP A 101 15.52 -13.17 -2.79
C ASP A 101 14.82 -13.18 -1.41
N LEU A 102 13.76 -12.37 -1.25
CA LEU A 102 13.21 -11.96 0.06
C LEU A 102 12.87 -13.13 0.98
N PHE A 103 12.39 -14.22 0.39
CA PHE A 103 11.75 -15.32 1.10
C PHE A 103 12.65 -16.55 1.27
N SER A 104 13.90 -16.53 0.80
CA SER A 104 14.84 -17.65 1.00
C SER A 104 15.12 -17.95 2.47
N ALA A 105 14.93 -16.96 3.35
CA ALA A 105 15.06 -17.09 4.80
C ALA A 105 13.83 -17.72 5.49
N LEU A 106 12.74 -17.97 4.76
CA LEU A 106 11.57 -18.64 5.32
C LEU A 106 11.83 -20.14 5.52
N PRO A 107 11.27 -20.75 6.58
CA PRO A 107 11.38 -22.20 6.77
C PRO A 107 10.74 -22.94 5.61
N LYS A 108 11.29 -24.10 5.25
CA LYS A 108 10.68 -24.98 4.23
C LYS A 108 9.24 -25.29 4.61
N SER A 109 8.32 -24.67 3.89
CA SER A 109 6.89 -24.77 4.15
C SER A 109 6.29 -25.95 3.38
N LYS A 110 5.22 -26.54 3.94
CA LYS A 110 4.37 -27.48 3.20
C LYS A 110 3.55 -26.79 2.11
N HIS A 111 3.49 -25.45 2.12
CA HIS A 111 2.77 -24.66 1.14
C HIS A 111 3.63 -24.41 -0.10
N LYS A 112 3.43 -25.23 -1.15
CA LYS A 112 4.17 -25.15 -2.41
C LYS A 112 4.11 -23.80 -3.12
N SER A 113 3.09 -22.99 -2.86
CA SER A 113 2.84 -21.70 -3.52
C SER A 113 3.04 -20.50 -2.58
N LEU A 114 3.71 -20.67 -1.43
CA LEU A 114 3.84 -19.60 -0.43
C LEU A 114 4.55 -18.37 -1.01
N GLU A 115 5.75 -18.57 -1.57
CA GLU A 115 6.58 -17.49 -2.11
C GLU A 115 5.87 -16.80 -3.28
N GLU A 116 5.45 -17.54 -4.30
CA GLU A 116 4.72 -17.03 -5.47
C GLU A 116 3.53 -16.14 -5.08
N VAL A 117 2.74 -16.57 -4.08
CA VAL A 117 1.57 -15.80 -3.60
C VAL A 117 2.00 -14.53 -2.86
N LEU A 118 3.06 -14.59 -2.06
CA LEU A 118 3.57 -13.41 -1.35
C LEU A 118 4.19 -12.39 -2.32
N GLU A 119 4.99 -12.86 -3.28
CA GLU A 119 5.57 -12.04 -4.33
C GLU A 119 4.47 -11.31 -5.12
N PHE A 120 3.36 -11.99 -5.43
CA PHE A 120 2.20 -11.36 -6.06
C PHE A 120 1.57 -10.25 -5.22
N PHE A 121 1.37 -10.48 -3.93
CA PHE A 121 0.78 -9.46 -3.06
C PHE A 121 1.72 -8.26 -2.90
N ILE A 122 3.03 -8.46 -2.93
CA ILE A 122 3.99 -7.36 -2.96
C ILE A 122 3.88 -6.62 -4.30
N ALA A 123 4.00 -7.34 -5.42
CA ALA A 123 4.03 -6.75 -6.75
C ALA A 123 2.75 -5.96 -7.06
N THR A 124 1.59 -6.57 -6.83
CA THR A 124 0.30 -5.92 -7.10
C THR A 124 0.03 -4.75 -6.16
N ARG A 125 0.55 -4.76 -4.92
CA ARG A 125 0.42 -3.61 -4.01
C ARG A 125 1.31 -2.44 -4.40
N ILE A 126 2.45 -2.69 -5.05
CA ILE A 126 3.29 -1.63 -5.65
C ILE A 126 2.57 -1.01 -6.86
N ILE A 127 1.97 -1.84 -7.74
CA ILE A 127 1.27 -1.36 -8.94
C ILE A 127 -0.02 -0.64 -8.58
N LEU A 128 -0.83 -1.24 -7.71
CA LEU A 128 -2.16 -0.77 -7.32
C LEU A 128 -2.35 -0.99 -5.82
N PRO A 129 -2.15 0.05 -4.98
CA PRO A 129 -2.30 -0.04 -3.53
C PRO A 129 -3.73 -0.42 -3.14
N ARG A 130 -3.96 -1.72 -2.89
CA ARG A 130 -5.27 -2.31 -2.60
C ARG A 130 -5.21 -3.19 -1.35
N SER A 131 -6.36 -3.43 -0.72
CA SER A 131 -6.46 -4.42 0.36
C SER A 131 -6.15 -5.83 -0.15
N TYR A 132 -5.68 -6.74 0.71
CA TYR A 132 -5.40 -8.13 0.32
C TYR A 132 -6.61 -8.84 -0.29
N MET A 133 -7.81 -8.55 0.23
CA MET A 133 -9.06 -9.08 -0.32
C MET A 133 -9.36 -8.55 -1.72
N SER A 134 -9.07 -7.26 -1.96
CA SER A 134 -9.22 -6.68 -3.30
C SER A 134 -8.19 -7.26 -4.27
N GLN A 135 -6.93 -7.43 -3.86
CA GLN A 135 -5.91 -8.10 -4.67
C GLN A 135 -6.34 -9.54 -5.04
N TYR A 136 -6.87 -10.30 -4.07
CA TYR A 136 -7.39 -11.65 -4.32
C TYR A 136 -8.56 -11.71 -5.31
N LYS A 137 -9.52 -10.78 -5.21
CA LYS A 137 -10.67 -10.70 -6.12
C LYS A 137 -10.25 -10.38 -7.55
N ASN A 138 -9.22 -9.55 -7.70
CA ASN A 138 -8.74 -9.00 -8.97
C ASN A 138 -7.47 -9.70 -9.47
N LYS A 139 -7.16 -10.91 -8.99
CA LYS A 139 -5.93 -11.61 -9.38
C LYS A 139 -5.83 -11.92 -10.87
N ASN A 140 -6.98 -12.08 -11.52
CA ASN A 140 -7.08 -12.34 -12.95
C ASN A 140 -6.82 -11.07 -13.81
N ASP A 141 -6.67 -9.89 -13.19
CA ASP A 141 -6.29 -8.65 -13.88
C ASP A 141 -4.81 -8.67 -14.28
N PHE A 142 -4.03 -9.67 -13.87
CA PHE A 142 -2.60 -9.81 -14.13
C PHE A 142 -2.32 -11.03 -15.00
N ILE A 143 -1.18 -11.04 -15.70
CA ILE A 143 -0.80 -12.13 -16.60
C ILE A 143 -0.49 -13.43 -15.85
N ASN A 144 -0.03 -13.33 -14.61
CA ASN A 144 0.29 -14.46 -13.74
C ASN A 144 -0.99 -15.03 -13.13
N ASP A 145 -1.18 -16.35 -13.26
CA ASP A 145 -2.30 -17.03 -12.64
C ASP A 145 -1.91 -17.53 -11.25
N ILE A 146 -2.70 -17.18 -10.24
CA ILE A 146 -2.43 -17.57 -8.85
C ILE A 146 -3.59 -18.38 -8.32
N ASN A 147 -3.33 -19.68 -8.23
CA ASN A 147 -4.29 -20.63 -7.72
C ASN A 147 -4.19 -20.76 -6.20
N VAL A 148 -4.72 -19.76 -5.49
CA VAL A 148 -4.73 -19.72 -4.03
C VAL A 148 -6.15 -19.62 -3.49
N LYS A 149 -6.42 -20.27 -2.35
CA LYS A 149 -7.68 -20.06 -1.62
C LYS A 149 -7.57 -18.79 -0.79
N LYS A 150 -8.68 -18.06 -0.63
CA LYS A 150 -8.75 -16.88 0.24
C LYS A 150 -8.14 -17.12 1.63
N THR A 151 -8.42 -18.27 2.25
CA THR A 151 -7.92 -18.62 3.59
C THR A 151 -6.41 -18.77 3.65
N SER A 152 -5.80 -19.31 2.59
CA SER A 152 -4.34 -19.47 2.51
C SER A 152 -3.60 -18.14 2.59
N ILE A 153 -4.18 -17.05 2.06
CA ILE A 153 -3.57 -15.71 2.12
C ILE A 153 -3.34 -15.29 3.57
N TYR A 154 -4.33 -15.46 4.44
CA TYR A 154 -4.23 -15.07 5.84
C TYR A 154 -3.20 -15.92 6.58
N ASN A 155 -3.18 -17.23 6.33
CA ASN A 155 -2.17 -18.11 6.92
C ASN A 155 -0.74 -17.73 6.50
N TYR A 156 -0.55 -17.25 5.27
CA TYR A 156 0.77 -16.82 4.79
C TYR A 156 1.26 -15.54 5.46
N LEU A 157 0.34 -14.64 5.85
CA LEU A 157 0.68 -13.47 6.65
C LEU A 157 1.18 -13.85 8.04
N ASP A 158 0.63 -14.91 8.64
CA ASP A 158 1.11 -15.44 9.93
C ASP A 158 2.55 -15.99 9.79
N VAL A 159 2.84 -16.73 8.72
CA VAL A 159 4.20 -17.23 8.44
C VAL A 159 5.19 -16.08 8.26
N ILE A 160 4.82 -15.04 7.51
CA ILE A 160 5.65 -13.82 7.36
C ILE A 160 5.89 -13.16 8.72
N LEU A 161 4.84 -13.04 9.54
CA LEU A 161 4.93 -12.38 10.85
C LEU A 161 5.86 -13.13 11.80
N GLU A 162 5.75 -14.45 11.85
CA GLU A 162 6.61 -15.32 12.67
C GLU A 162 8.08 -15.26 12.24
N ASN A 163 8.34 -15.02 10.95
CA ASN A 163 9.69 -15.00 10.37
C ASN A 163 10.13 -13.58 9.97
N LYS A 164 9.46 -12.53 10.49
CA LYS A 164 9.69 -11.12 10.11
C LYS A 164 11.16 -10.75 10.15
N ASP A 165 11.83 -11.08 11.26
CA ASP A 165 13.21 -10.65 11.48
C ASP A 165 14.17 -11.32 10.50
N SER A 166 13.98 -12.61 10.20
CA SER A 166 14.77 -13.33 9.20
C SER A 166 14.61 -12.73 7.80
N VAL A 167 13.37 -12.40 7.41
CA VAL A 167 13.09 -11.74 6.12
C VAL A 167 13.73 -10.35 6.06
N LEU A 168 13.62 -9.56 7.13
CA LEU A 168 14.23 -8.22 7.19
C LEU A 168 15.75 -8.26 7.15
N VAL A 169 16.39 -9.21 7.85
CA VAL A 169 17.85 -9.40 7.83
C VAL A 169 18.33 -9.81 6.43
N ASN A 170 17.62 -10.74 5.78
CA ASN A 170 17.94 -11.15 4.42
C ASN A 170 17.81 -9.97 3.43
N LEU A 171 16.71 -9.22 3.50
CA LEU A 171 16.52 -8.01 2.67
C LEU A 171 17.63 -6.97 2.91
N PHE A 172 18.01 -6.75 4.17
CA PHE A 172 19.10 -5.85 4.51
C PHE A 172 20.42 -6.29 3.86
N ASN A 173 20.78 -7.58 3.98
CA ASN A 173 21.99 -8.13 3.38
C ASN A 173 21.97 -8.01 1.85
N LYS A 174 20.84 -8.35 1.21
CA LYS A 174 20.68 -8.25 -0.24
C LYS A 174 20.80 -6.83 -0.76
N ILE A 175 20.22 -5.85 -0.08
CA ILE A 175 20.39 -4.44 -0.46
C ILE A 175 21.86 -4.02 -0.32
N ASN A 176 22.56 -4.44 0.75
CA ASN A 176 23.99 -4.14 0.91
C ASN A 176 24.88 -4.81 -0.15
N GLU A 177 24.50 -6.01 -0.62
CA GLU A 177 25.21 -6.70 -1.71
C GLU A 177 25.00 -6.01 -3.06
N LEU A 178 23.78 -5.54 -3.33
CA LEU A 178 23.38 -4.98 -4.62
C LEU A 178 23.67 -3.47 -4.75
N THR A 179 23.99 -2.78 -3.66
CA THR A 179 24.12 -1.32 -3.64
C THR A 179 25.25 -0.84 -2.73
N ASN A 180 25.73 0.39 -2.95
CA ASN A 180 26.68 1.05 -2.05
C ASN A 180 25.97 1.71 -0.85
N ARG A 181 25.14 0.94 -0.13
CA ARG A 181 24.31 1.43 0.98
C ARG A 181 25.19 1.98 2.12
N ASN A 182 24.92 3.21 2.55
CA ASN A 182 25.52 3.77 3.76
C ASN A 182 24.63 3.48 4.98
N ASN A 183 25.14 2.65 5.89
CA ASN A 183 24.45 2.21 7.10
C ASN A 183 24.87 2.97 8.37
N GLU A 184 25.77 3.96 8.24
CA GLU A 184 26.32 4.70 9.38
C GLU A 184 25.37 5.79 9.88
N ILE A 185 24.50 6.32 9.02
CA ILE A 185 23.52 7.36 9.38
C ILE A 185 22.13 6.78 9.22
N ILE A 186 21.37 6.80 10.31
CA ILE A 186 20.02 6.26 10.38
C ILE A 186 19.06 7.36 10.79
N HIS A 187 18.07 7.62 9.95
CA HIS A 187 16.96 8.51 10.29
C HIS A 187 15.86 7.70 10.95
N PHE A 188 15.48 8.10 12.16
CA PHE A 188 14.46 7.44 12.96
C PHE A 188 13.26 8.35 13.17
N ASP A 189 12.08 7.82 12.85
CA ASP A 189 10.80 8.45 13.17
C ASP A 189 9.80 7.39 13.64
N ASN A 190 8.77 7.84 14.35
CA ASN A 190 7.62 7.01 14.68
C ASN A 190 6.33 7.65 14.20
N THR A 191 5.30 6.85 14.00
CA THR A 191 3.97 7.31 13.62
C THR A 191 2.92 6.48 14.34
N THR A 192 1.67 6.94 14.31
CA THR A 192 0.54 6.23 14.90
C THR A 192 -0.40 5.77 13.80
N VAL A 193 -0.86 4.52 13.87
CA VAL A 193 -1.95 4.04 13.03
C VAL A 193 -3.15 3.76 13.93
N TYR A 194 -4.24 4.50 13.71
CA TYR A 194 -5.48 4.34 14.47
C TYR A 194 -6.42 3.36 13.78
N PHE A 195 -7.32 2.78 14.56
CA PHE A 195 -8.35 1.86 14.11
C PHE A 195 -9.70 2.36 14.59
N GLU A 196 -10.67 2.44 13.67
CA GLU A 196 -12.07 2.67 14.02
C GLU A 196 -12.67 1.34 14.52
N SER A 197 -12.43 1.02 15.78
CA SER A 197 -12.74 -0.29 16.36
C SER A 197 -13.13 -0.16 17.82
N PHE A 198 -14.23 -0.82 18.20
CA PHE A 198 -14.70 -0.90 19.59
C PHE A 198 -13.98 -1.98 20.41
N THR A 199 -13.10 -2.77 19.80
CA THR A 199 -12.44 -3.92 20.46
C THR A 199 -10.96 -3.67 20.77
N ARG A 200 -10.65 -3.62 22.07
CA ARG A 200 -9.29 -3.45 22.61
C ARG A 200 -8.61 -4.81 22.82
N LYS A 201 -7.87 -5.30 21.82
CA LYS A 201 -7.11 -6.57 21.92
C LYS A 201 -5.65 -6.38 21.51
N GLY A 202 -4.76 -7.05 22.23
CA GLY A 202 -3.32 -7.07 21.96
C GLY A 202 -2.66 -5.70 22.13
N ILE A 203 -1.87 -5.31 21.12
CA ILE A 203 -1.11 -4.04 21.10
C ILE A 203 -1.96 -2.81 20.77
N ARG A 204 -3.23 -2.98 20.36
CA ARG A 204 -4.14 -1.87 20.09
C ARG A 204 -4.58 -1.24 21.42
N LYS A 205 -4.15 0.01 21.65
CA LYS A 205 -4.41 0.77 22.88
C LYS A 205 -4.65 2.23 22.54
N ASN A 206 -5.51 2.89 23.30
CA ASN A 206 -5.67 4.33 23.25
C ASN A 206 -4.37 5.03 23.69
N GLY A 207 -3.95 6.07 22.98
CA GLY A 207 -2.79 6.86 23.33
C GLY A 207 -2.77 8.21 22.62
N PHE A 208 -1.60 8.85 22.65
CA PHE A 208 -1.40 10.11 21.93
C PHE A 208 -1.44 9.85 20.42
N SER A 209 -2.47 10.32 19.73
CA SER A 209 -2.63 10.18 18.29
C SER A 209 -2.04 11.38 17.56
N LYS A 210 -1.13 11.12 16.61
CA LYS A 210 -0.56 12.18 15.76
C LYS A 210 -1.61 12.78 14.80
N ASP A 211 -2.70 12.05 14.56
CA ASP A 211 -3.85 12.47 13.73
C ASP A 211 -4.99 13.11 14.56
N GLY A 212 -4.77 13.35 15.87
CA GLY A 212 -5.77 13.94 16.76
C GLY A 212 -6.92 13.01 17.13
N LYS A 213 -6.82 11.71 16.80
CA LYS A 213 -7.81 10.67 17.11
C LYS A 213 -7.58 10.05 18.49
N HIS A 214 -7.51 10.89 19.52
CA HIS A 214 -7.16 10.49 20.88
C HIS A 214 -8.14 9.48 21.52
N ASN A 215 -9.35 9.31 20.98
CA ASN A 215 -10.32 8.35 21.51
C ASN A 215 -10.26 6.98 20.81
N GLU A 216 -9.56 6.88 19.67
CA GLU A 216 -9.46 5.65 18.90
C GLU A 216 -8.34 4.75 19.43
N ASP A 217 -8.51 3.44 19.30
CA ASP A 217 -7.44 2.50 19.54
C ASP A 217 -6.37 2.65 18.46
N GLN A 218 -5.09 2.61 18.84
CA GLN A 218 -3.99 2.77 17.89
C GLN A 218 -2.84 1.80 18.17
N VAL A 219 -1.90 1.77 17.24
CA VAL A 219 -0.55 1.21 17.42
C VAL A 219 0.47 2.27 17.06
N VAL A 220 1.66 2.20 17.66
CA VAL A 220 2.79 3.05 17.29
C VAL A 220 3.71 2.25 16.38
N ILE A 221 4.05 2.79 15.21
CA ILE A 221 5.00 2.18 14.28
C ILE A 221 6.25 3.05 14.27
N ALA A 222 7.37 2.51 14.68
CA ALA A 222 8.68 3.14 14.52
C ALA A 222 9.38 2.57 13.29
N MET A 223 10.07 3.42 12.56
CA MET A 223 10.80 3.05 11.35
C MET A 223 12.15 3.76 11.32
N ALA A 224 13.15 3.03 10.83
CA ALA A 224 14.45 3.56 10.47
C ALA A 224 14.63 3.47 8.96
N VAL A 225 15.18 4.54 8.39
CA VAL A 225 15.66 4.59 7.02
C VAL A 225 17.15 4.95 7.02
N ASP A 226 17.86 4.53 5.99
CA ASP A 226 19.27 4.90 5.79
C ASP A 226 19.43 6.33 5.25
N TRP A 227 20.67 6.70 4.93
CA TRP A 227 21.01 7.99 4.32
C TRP A 227 20.24 8.32 3.02
N ASN A 228 19.92 7.31 2.22
CA ASN A 228 19.20 7.47 0.95
C ASN A 228 17.68 7.46 1.13
N GLY A 229 17.19 7.34 2.38
CA GLY A 229 15.77 7.22 2.68
C GLY A 229 15.20 5.82 2.43
N ILE A 230 16.04 4.80 2.24
CA ILE A 230 15.60 3.42 2.04
C ILE A 230 15.30 2.80 3.42
N PRO A 231 14.09 2.22 3.63
CA PRO A 231 13.76 1.53 4.87
C PRO A 231 14.77 0.46 5.25
N LEU A 232 15.15 0.43 6.53
CA LEU A 232 16.10 -0.51 7.09
C LEU A 232 15.41 -1.46 8.08
N HIS A 233 14.63 -0.89 9.00
CA HIS A 233 13.93 -1.66 10.02
C HIS A 233 12.64 -0.97 10.45
N TYR A 234 11.68 -1.76 10.92
CA TYR A 234 10.48 -1.24 11.56
C TYR A 234 10.11 -2.08 12.78
N LYS A 235 9.45 -1.43 13.73
CA LYS A 235 8.93 -2.06 14.93
C LYS A 235 7.56 -1.51 15.29
N VAL A 236 6.65 -2.40 15.66
CA VAL A 236 5.30 -2.04 16.11
C VAL A 236 5.23 -2.13 17.62
N PHE A 237 4.75 -1.08 18.25
CA PHE A 237 4.58 -0.93 19.69
C PHE A 237 3.10 -0.77 20.06
N PRO A 238 2.73 -1.05 21.32
CA PRO A 238 1.41 -0.71 21.83
C PRO A 238 1.06 0.77 21.65
N GLY A 239 -0.20 1.07 21.34
CA GLY A 239 -0.65 2.44 21.02
C GLY A 239 -0.46 3.50 22.10
N ASN A 240 -0.28 3.09 23.35
CA ASN A 240 0.00 3.96 24.49
C ASN A 240 1.50 4.11 24.79
N THR A 241 2.37 3.61 23.92
CA THR A 241 3.82 3.72 24.09
C THR A 241 4.26 5.15 23.81
N ALA A 242 4.84 5.80 24.82
CA ALA A 242 5.39 7.14 24.64
C ALA A 242 6.57 7.13 23.67
N ASP A 243 6.65 8.14 22.79
CA ASP A 243 7.71 8.30 21.78
C ASP A 243 9.11 8.10 22.36
N GLY A 244 9.35 8.69 23.53
CA GLY A 244 10.62 8.58 24.24
C GLY A 244 11.05 7.15 24.57
N LYS A 245 10.11 6.22 24.80
CA LYS A 245 10.43 4.81 25.12
C LYS A 245 10.65 3.94 23.88
N THR A 246 10.21 4.39 22.70
CA THR A 246 10.32 3.60 21.46
C THR A 246 11.76 3.46 20.98
N MET A 247 12.53 4.55 21.01
CA MET A 247 13.87 4.61 20.43
C MET A 247 14.84 3.62 21.05
N LEU A 248 14.91 3.55 22.38
CA LEU A 248 15.83 2.63 23.09
C LEU A 248 15.66 1.18 22.62
N SER A 249 14.42 0.68 22.69
CA SER A 249 14.12 -0.70 22.31
C SER A 249 14.33 -0.95 20.82
N PHE A 250 14.02 0.04 19.98
CA PHE A 250 14.22 -0.04 18.55
C PHE A 250 15.70 -0.12 18.16
N VAL A 251 16.54 0.76 18.72
CA VAL A 251 17.97 0.83 18.41
C VAL A 251 18.69 -0.44 18.84
N LEU A 252 18.39 -0.96 20.02
CA LEU A 252 18.99 -2.21 20.50
C LEU A 252 18.62 -3.40 19.60
N GLU A 253 17.37 -3.49 19.15
CA GLU A 253 16.94 -4.54 18.22
C GLU A 253 17.63 -4.40 16.86
N LEU A 254 17.72 -3.18 16.33
CA LEU A 254 18.42 -2.89 15.08
C LEU A 254 19.90 -3.30 15.16
N GLN A 255 20.64 -2.86 16.19
CA GLN A 255 22.04 -3.24 16.37
C GLN A 255 22.19 -4.77 16.51
N PHE A 256 21.27 -5.42 17.22
CA PHE A 256 21.30 -6.86 17.42
C PHE A 256 21.08 -7.64 16.11
N LEU A 257 20.07 -7.26 15.33
CA LEU A 257 19.68 -7.97 14.11
C LEU A 257 20.71 -7.77 12.99
N TYR A 258 21.14 -6.52 12.76
CA TYR A 258 21.97 -6.16 11.61
C TYR A 258 23.47 -6.06 11.92
N LYS A 259 23.86 -6.22 13.19
CA LYS A 259 25.26 -6.15 13.65
C LYS A 259 25.96 -4.82 13.33
N ILE A 260 25.19 -3.73 13.26
CA ILE A 260 25.71 -2.38 13.00
C ILE A 260 26.06 -1.72 14.34
N ASN A 261 27.34 -1.53 14.61
CA ASN A 261 27.81 -1.00 15.89
C ASN A 261 28.10 0.51 15.83
N ASP A 262 28.65 1.02 14.73
CA ASP A 262 28.91 2.45 14.55
C ASP A 262 27.74 3.09 13.77
N ILE A 263 26.82 3.69 14.53
CA ILE A 263 25.66 4.38 13.96
C ILE A 263 25.52 5.79 14.54
N THR A 264 25.03 6.68 13.69
CA THR A 264 24.57 8.02 14.03
C THR A 264 23.07 8.08 13.84
N ILE A 265 22.34 8.30 14.93
CA ILE A 265 20.88 8.38 14.90
C ILE A 265 20.45 9.83 14.71
N VAL A 266 19.68 10.08 13.65
CA VAL A 266 19.04 11.37 13.39
C VAL A 266 17.56 11.23 13.71
N ALA A 267 17.04 12.05 14.61
CA ALA A 267 15.63 12.00 14.98
C ALA A 267 15.06 13.38 15.36
N ASP A 268 13.73 13.51 15.24
CA ASP A 268 13.02 14.72 15.59
C ASP A 268 12.94 14.94 17.12
N ARG A 269 12.57 16.16 17.50
CA ARG A 269 12.44 16.66 18.88
C ARG A 269 11.60 15.79 19.82
N GLY A 270 10.62 15.04 19.30
CA GLY A 270 9.73 14.20 20.11
C GLY A 270 10.47 13.08 20.84
N ILE A 271 11.61 12.66 20.30
CA ILE A 271 12.44 11.56 20.82
C ILE A 271 13.58 12.09 21.71
N ASN A 272 13.84 13.40 21.65
CA ASN A 272 14.87 14.10 22.42
C ASN A 272 14.50 14.29 23.89
N ASN A 273 14.65 13.24 24.70
CA ASN A 273 14.56 13.30 26.15
C ASN A 273 15.88 12.92 26.83
N ASN A 274 16.07 13.36 28.07
CA ASN A 274 17.33 13.15 28.82
C ASN A 274 17.67 11.66 29.04
N ALA A 275 16.67 10.77 29.14
CA ALA A 275 16.91 9.34 29.33
C ALA A 275 17.50 8.72 28.04
N ASN A 276 16.93 9.09 26.89
CA ASN A 276 17.40 8.68 25.57
C ASN A 276 18.81 9.19 25.27
N LEU A 277 19.07 10.48 25.48
CA LEU A 277 20.40 11.05 25.30
C LEU A 277 21.45 10.34 26.17
N ARG A 278 21.12 10.11 27.45
CA ARG A 278 22.01 9.39 28.37
C ARG A 278 22.28 7.97 27.89
N PHE A 279 21.25 7.26 27.45
CA PHE A 279 21.41 5.91 26.95
C PHE A 279 22.35 5.85 25.75
N LEU A 280 22.17 6.74 24.77
CA LEU A 280 23.02 6.80 23.59
C LEU A 280 24.47 7.11 23.96
N GLU A 281 24.68 8.09 24.84
CA GLU A 281 26.01 8.45 25.36
C GLU A 281 26.69 7.29 26.09
N GLN A 282 25.96 6.56 26.95
CA GLN A 282 26.48 5.39 27.66
C GLN A 282 26.82 4.22 26.73
N LYS A 283 26.14 4.12 25.59
CA LYS A 283 26.40 3.11 24.57
C LYS A 283 27.42 3.56 23.51
N GLY A 284 27.91 4.80 23.58
CA GLY A 284 28.80 5.36 22.57
C GLY A 284 28.12 5.56 21.20
N ILE A 285 26.79 5.63 21.16
CA ILE A 285 26.03 5.81 19.93
C ILE A 285 25.95 7.31 19.60
N LYS A 286 26.34 7.67 18.38
CA LYS A 286 26.32 9.06 17.90
C LYS A 286 24.88 9.48 17.61
N TYR A 287 24.56 10.77 17.74
CA TYR A 287 23.21 11.25 17.49
C TYR A 287 23.15 12.72 17.06
N ILE A 288 22.09 13.06 16.33
CA ILE A 288 21.72 14.41 15.92
C ILE A 288 20.23 14.59 16.22
N PHE A 289 19.91 15.30 17.31
CA PHE A 289 18.53 15.58 17.71
C PHE A 289 18.22 17.05 17.72
N GLN A 290 17.03 17.40 17.23
CA GLN A 290 16.51 18.75 17.37
C GLN A 290 16.16 19.03 18.83
N LYS A 291 16.57 20.20 19.34
CA LYS A 291 16.20 20.66 20.69
C LYS A 291 15.21 21.81 20.62
N ARG A 292 14.19 21.79 21.48
CA ARG A 292 13.20 22.86 21.54
C ARG A 292 13.80 24.10 22.21
N LEU A 293 13.59 25.27 21.61
CA LEU A 293 14.13 26.54 22.13
C LEU A 293 13.55 26.94 23.50
N ASP A 294 12.31 26.55 23.79
CA ASP A 294 11.62 26.90 25.03
C ASP A 294 12.18 26.16 26.26
N THR A 295 12.65 24.93 26.08
CA THR A 295 13.23 24.09 27.14
C THR A 295 14.70 24.39 27.45
N LEU A 296 15.31 25.35 26.73
CA LEU A 296 16.71 25.70 26.90
C LEU A 296 16.95 26.58 28.13
N SER A 297 18.16 26.50 28.70
CA SER A 297 18.56 27.40 29.78
C SER A 297 18.71 28.85 29.30
N ASN A 298 18.69 29.82 30.20
CA ASN A 298 18.87 31.23 29.85
C ASN A 298 20.23 31.49 29.21
N GLU A 299 21.28 30.80 29.64
CA GLU A 299 22.62 30.86 29.02
C GLU A 299 22.58 30.39 27.56
N MET A 300 21.90 29.27 27.29
CA MET A 300 21.73 28.79 25.91
C MET A 300 20.97 29.79 25.04
N LYS A 301 19.90 30.37 25.58
CA LYS A 301 19.08 31.35 24.86
C LYS A 301 19.90 32.59 24.53
N LYS A 302 20.70 33.09 25.49
CA LYS A 302 21.65 34.18 25.26
C LYS A 302 22.66 33.82 24.18
N PHE A 303 23.28 32.63 24.27
CA PHE A 303 24.20 32.15 23.25
C PHE A 303 23.55 32.18 21.87
N ILE A 304 22.31 31.68 21.70
CA ILE A 304 21.60 31.66 20.41
C ILE A 304 21.33 33.07 19.87
N LEU A 305 20.89 33.99 20.74
CA LEU A 305 20.49 35.36 20.37
C LEU A 305 21.66 36.33 20.14
N GLN A 306 22.85 35.99 20.61
CA GLN A 306 24.08 36.73 20.32
C GLN A 306 24.48 36.58 18.85
N ASP A 307 24.68 37.69 18.15
CA ASP A 307 25.03 37.70 16.73
C ASP A 307 26.50 37.31 16.49
N GLU A 308 27.32 37.34 17.54
CA GLU A 308 28.72 36.96 17.48
C GLU A 308 28.91 35.48 17.10
N ASN A 309 30.01 35.19 16.40
CA ASN A 309 30.46 33.84 16.00
C ASN A 309 29.56 33.09 15.02
N TYR A 310 28.54 33.73 14.43
CA TYR A 310 27.88 33.17 13.26
C TYR A 310 28.78 33.24 12.03
N THR A 311 28.86 32.13 11.29
CA THR A 311 29.54 32.01 10.01
C THR A 311 28.55 31.61 8.93
N PHE A 312 28.63 32.21 7.74
CA PHE A 312 27.72 31.89 6.64
C PHE A 312 28.27 30.72 5.81
N ARG A 313 27.51 29.62 5.70
CA ARG A 313 27.84 28.40 4.94
C ARG A 313 26.56 27.72 4.45
N ASP A 314 26.57 27.23 3.20
CA ASP A 314 25.48 26.46 2.58
C ASP A 314 24.10 27.17 2.63
N ASP A 315 24.05 28.50 2.46
CA ASP A 315 22.83 29.33 2.58
C ASP A 315 22.25 29.48 4.00
N PHE A 316 23.03 29.11 5.02
CA PHE A 316 22.68 29.26 6.43
C PHE A 316 23.76 30.04 7.18
N PHE A 317 23.34 30.74 8.23
CA PHE A 317 24.25 31.21 9.27
C PHE A 317 24.37 30.13 10.35
N TRP A 318 25.58 29.72 10.66
CA TRP A 318 25.88 28.66 11.62
C TRP A 318 26.76 29.17 12.76
N LYS A 319 26.50 28.66 13.95
CA LYS A 319 27.46 28.67 15.05
C LYS A 319 27.37 27.41 15.86
N GLU A 320 28.45 27.09 16.55
CA GLU A 320 28.57 25.87 17.31
C GLU A 320 29.26 26.10 18.64
N GLN A 321 28.95 25.25 19.61
CA GLN A 321 29.59 25.26 20.92
C GLN A 321 29.63 23.84 21.49
N MET A 322 30.76 23.49 22.11
CA MET A 322 30.86 22.29 22.94
C MET A 322 30.35 22.60 24.34
N VAL A 323 29.46 21.76 24.86
CA VAL A 323 28.88 21.90 26.18
C VAL A 323 28.99 20.60 26.95
N GLU A 324 29.10 20.71 28.27
CA GLU A 324 29.06 19.56 29.15
C GLU A 324 27.69 18.84 29.07
N SER A 325 27.73 17.52 28.94
CA SER A 325 26.53 16.70 29.09
C SER A 325 26.22 16.56 30.58
N ILE A 326 25.15 17.22 30.99
CA ILE A 326 24.70 17.24 32.38
C ILE A 326 23.51 16.30 32.61
N TRP A 327 23.47 15.68 33.79
CA TRP A 327 22.39 14.83 34.28
C TRP A 327 22.00 15.21 35.71
N ASN A 328 20.79 14.83 36.16
CA ASN A 328 20.23 14.95 37.52
C ASN A 328 20.92 15.97 38.45
N LYS A 329 20.30 17.14 38.64
CA LYS A 329 20.87 18.29 39.38
C LYS A 329 22.13 18.88 38.73
N LYS A 330 22.19 18.90 37.39
CA LYS A 330 23.26 19.51 36.58
C LYS A 330 24.67 18.92 36.80
N ARG A 331 24.76 17.66 37.21
CA ARG A 331 26.06 16.96 37.34
C ARG A 331 26.60 16.58 35.98
N PHE A 332 27.84 16.94 35.69
CA PHE A 332 28.57 16.47 34.52
C PHE A 332 28.65 14.94 34.52
N ASN A 333 28.42 14.32 33.36
CA ASN A 333 28.40 12.87 33.22
C ASN A 333 29.65 12.30 32.53
N GLY A 334 30.69 13.12 32.31
CA GLY A 334 31.92 12.71 31.63
C GLY A 334 31.90 12.86 30.10
N GLN A 335 30.78 13.28 29.50
CA GLN A 335 30.62 13.40 28.06
C GLN A 335 30.34 14.86 27.65
N TYR A 336 30.74 15.24 26.44
CA TYR A 336 30.41 16.54 25.87
C TYR A 336 29.40 16.40 24.74
N ARG A 337 28.60 17.45 24.54
CA ARG A 337 27.68 17.58 23.42
C ARG A 337 28.12 18.74 22.55
N LYS A 338 28.07 18.56 21.23
CA LYS A 338 28.17 19.66 20.29
C LYS A 338 26.77 20.22 20.03
N TRP A 339 26.58 21.50 20.27
CA TRP A 339 25.40 22.21 19.79
C TRP A 339 25.71 22.91 18.49
N CYS A 340 24.80 22.75 17.53
CA CYS A 340 24.82 23.45 16.27
C CYS A 340 23.56 24.31 16.20
N VAL A 341 23.74 25.61 16.02
CA VAL A 341 22.65 26.57 15.85
C VAL A 341 22.75 27.07 14.42
N PHE A 342 21.65 26.97 13.68
CA PHE A 342 21.58 27.47 12.32
C PHE A 342 20.41 28.43 12.15
N PHE A 343 20.60 29.41 11.28
CA PHE A 343 19.59 30.38 10.88
C PHE A 343 19.56 30.47 9.36
N SER A 344 18.40 30.21 8.77
CA SER A 344 18.18 30.37 7.32
C SER A 344 17.34 31.61 7.05
N PRO A 345 17.84 32.58 6.26
CA PRO A 345 17.06 33.72 5.81
C PRO A 345 15.80 33.31 5.02
N GLY A 346 15.93 32.32 4.14
CA GLY A 346 14.81 31.78 3.37
C GLY A 346 13.73 31.17 4.26
N LYS A 347 14.14 30.34 5.24
CA LYS A 347 13.22 29.74 6.21
C LYS A 347 12.52 30.77 7.08
N ARG A 348 13.24 31.82 7.52
CA ARG A 348 12.67 32.96 8.26
C ARG A 348 11.54 33.62 7.47
N THR A 349 11.78 33.91 6.19
CA THR A 349 10.77 34.52 5.31
C THR A 349 9.56 33.62 5.15
N LEU A 350 9.77 32.34 4.88
CA LEU A 350 8.68 31.35 4.75
C LEU A 350 7.86 31.23 6.05
N ASP A 351 8.52 31.12 7.20
CA ASP A 351 7.84 30.99 8.50
C ASP A 351 7.10 32.27 8.88
N LYS A 352 7.63 33.45 8.52
CA LYS A 352 6.92 34.74 8.67
C LYS A 352 5.65 34.76 7.82
N LEU A 353 5.72 34.38 6.55
CA LEU A 353 4.55 34.32 5.66
C LEU A 353 3.51 33.31 6.16
N LYS A 354 3.93 32.11 6.57
CA LYS A 354 3.03 31.09 7.15
C LYS A 354 2.31 31.61 8.39
N ARG A 355 3.04 32.26 9.29
CA ARG A 355 2.46 32.85 10.51
C ARG A 355 1.47 33.95 10.19
N ASN A 356 1.80 34.85 9.27
CA ASN A 356 0.89 35.92 8.84
C ASN A 356 -0.38 35.33 8.21
N ASN A 357 -0.25 34.41 7.25
CA ASN A 357 -1.38 33.73 6.63
C ASN A 357 -2.26 32.99 7.66
N PHE A 358 -1.66 32.40 8.70
CA PHE A 358 -2.40 31.75 9.78
C PHE A 358 -3.17 32.76 10.63
N ILE A 359 -2.53 33.88 11.02
CA ILE A 359 -3.17 34.98 11.74
C ILE A 359 -4.33 35.57 10.92
N ASP A 360 -4.12 35.81 9.62
CA ASP A 360 -5.16 36.36 8.73
C ASP A 360 -6.37 35.42 8.64
N LYS A 361 -6.13 34.11 8.53
CA LYS A 361 -7.18 33.08 8.57
C LYS A 361 -7.93 33.05 9.90
N LEU A 362 -7.22 33.24 11.02
CA LEU A 362 -7.85 33.33 12.34
C LEU A 362 -8.71 34.60 12.43
N ASN A 363 -8.18 35.75 12.01
CA ASN A 363 -8.91 37.02 12.02
C ASN A 363 -10.19 36.97 11.17
N GLN A 364 -10.16 36.29 10.02
CA GLN A 364 -11.36 36.05 9.19
C GLN A 364 -12.41 35.17 9.87
N LYS A 365 -12.00 34.24 10.75
CA LYS A 365 -12.88 33.35 11.51
C LYS A 365 -13.31 33.92 12.86
N ALA A 366 -12.74 35.05 13.28
CA ALA A 366 -13.07 35.69 14.53
C ALA A 366 -14.42 36.40 14.40
N ILE A 367 -15.32 36.18 15.35
CA ILE A 367 -16.61 36.87 15.44
C ILE A 367 -16.52 37.75 16.68
N ASN A 368 -16.68 39.07 16.53
CA ASN A 368 -16.55 40.05 17.62
C ASN A 368 -15.21 40.00 18.38
N GLY A 369 -14.13 39.58 17.71
CA GLY A 369 -12.80 39.42 18.33
C GLY A 369 -12.61 38.10 19.08
N GLU A 370 -13.64 37.24 19.12
CA GLU A 370 -13.56 35.91 19.74
C GLU A 370 -13.36 34.82 18.69
N LEU A 371 -12.55 33.82 19.06
CA LEU A 371 -12.17 32.68 18.22
C LEU A 371 -12.67 31.39 18.85
N HIS A 372 -13.47 30.63 18.11
CA HIS A 372 -13.86 29.30 18.56
C HIS A 372 -12.64 28.36 18.61
N LEU A 373 -12.52 27.54 19.66
CA LEU A 373 -11.36 26.66 19.88
C LEU A 373 -11.09 25.71 18.69
N SER A 374 -12.14 25.27 17.99
CA SER A 374 -12.00 24.43 16.79
C SER A 374 -11.25 25.12 15.64
N SER A 375 -11.22 26.46 15.60
CA SER A 375 -10.47 27.25 14.61
C SER A 375 -8.96 27.26 14.87
N LEU A 376 -8.53 26.91 16.09
CA LEU A 376 -7.11 26.85 16.48
C LEU A 376 -6.49 25.46 16.24
N VAL A 377 -7.32 24.44 16.00
CA VAL A 377 -6.83 23.10 15.65
C VAL A 377 -6.53 23.08 14.15
N PRO A 378 -5.28 22.79 13.73
CA PRO A 378 -4.98 22.67 12.31
C PRO A 378 -5.80 21.51 11.74
N GLU A 379 -6.61 21.77 10.71
CA GLU A 379 -7.20 20.70 9.90
C GLU A 379 -6.10 20.04 9.08
N TYR A 380 -5.29 19.17 9.70
CA TYR A 380 -4.50 18.17 8.97
C TYR A 380 -5.44 17.04 8.51
N LYS A 381 -6.49 17.39 7.76
CA LYS A 381 -7.37 16.41 7.12
C LYS A 381 -6.94 16.25 5.67
N LYS A 382 -5.98 15.37 5.42
CA LYS A 382 -5.98 14.62 4.16
C LYS A 382 -6.43 13.21 4.49
N LYS A 383 -7.68 12.88 4.12
CA LYS A 383 -8.13 11.49 4.03
C LYS A 383 -7.18 10.78 3.07
N TYR A 384 -6.35 9.85 3.57
CA TYR A 384 -5.43 9.10 2.72
C TYR A 384 -6.13 8.00 1.91
N MET A 385 -7.37 7.62 2.26
CA MET A 385 -8.21 6.73 1.44
C MET A 385 -9.70 7.00 1.68
N ASP A 386 -10.45 7.13 0.58
CA ASP A 386 -11.90 6.92 0.57
C ASP A 386 -12.16 5.45 0.22
N ILE A 387 -12.57 4.66 1.21
CA ILE A 387 -13.11 3.33 0.94
C ILE A 387 -14.60 3.53 0.66
N LYS A 388 -14.99 3.46 -0.61
CA LYS A 388 -16.40 3.24 -0.98
C LYS A 388 -16.74 1.78 -0.68
N TRP A 389 -17.76 1.58 0.15
CA TRP A 389 -18.33 0.27 0.47
C TRP A 389 -18.98 -0.37 -0.74
#